data_AF-A0A4Q3XAI7-F1
#
_entry.id   AF-A0A4Q3XAI7-F1
#
_cell.length_a   1.000
_cell.length_b   1.000
_cell.length_c   1.000
_cell.angle_alpha   90.00
_cell.angle_beta   90.00
_cell.angle_gamma   90.00
#
_symmetry.space_group_name_H-M   'P 1'
#
loop_
_entity.id
_entity.type
_entity.pdbx_description
1 polymer ?
#
loop_
_entity_poly.entity_id
_entity_poly.type
_entity_poly.pdbx_seq_one_letter_code
_entity_poly.pdbx_strand_id
1 'polypeptide(L)'
;MFLFASESFNQFTRRLHYLRQYSEARKQQVEQIQKVQEALNSQLFDLTDKRNQKKKLLNTQLVENRNLLNLKSEQDQVVTKLSQREQELQRDLREKQNAVRKLENLISDIVREEVRKAANAARKEAAKNEAAANQFGVKLGDLRVLAKKIKLNPELATALWETDNIDAMLLATLLMKPKQLATEDLEKMVRAATFPQLADWLNSYVVKMHPQKEQLRPKWIESTDAMVARSGWSLTAEKIVKDPAALDFDALLNRLENEMPTAPVPAQWTMNFCLAHIGITSPQHRERAITIGEKLGIYRDYPVHKGCTSPFAPIWIKEMVKRQS
;
A
#
# COMPACT_ATOMS: atom_id res chain seq x y z
N MET A 1 8.24 116.20 -36.28
CA MET A 1 8.38 116.93 -37.57
C MET A 1 9.85 116.90 -38.01
N PHE A 2 10.38 115.76 -38.50
CA PHE A 2 11.82 115.56 -38.77
C PHE A 2 12.25 115.87 -40.23
N LEU A 3 11.36 115.62 -41.18
CA LEU A 3 11.59 115.86 -42.62
C LEU A 3 11.52 117.36 -42.95
N PHE A 4 10.49 118.04 -42.45
CA PHE A 4 10.20 119.44 -42.76
C PHE A 4 11.06 120.46 -42.00
N ALA A 5 11.93 120.01 -41.09
CA ALA A 5 12.87 120.85 -40.33
C ALA A 5 14.29 120.82 -40.93
N SER A 6 14.41 120.85 -42.26
CA SER A 6 15.69 120.81 -42.97
C SER A 6 15.99 122.16 -43.65
N GLU A 7 17.24 122.62 -43.56
CA GLU A 7 17.65 123.97 -44.04
C GLU A 7 18.03 124.00 -45.52
N SER A 8 18.22 122.83 -46.16
CA SER A 8 18.49 122.71 -47.61
C SER A 8 17.90 121.43 -48.21
N PHE A 9 17.64 121.45 -49.52
CA PHE A 9 17.08 120.32 -50.27
C PHE A 9 17.94 119.04 -50.19
N ASN A 10 19.28 119.17 -50.11
CA ASN A 10 20.19 118.03 -49.91
C ASN A 10 20.04 117.40 -48.52
N GLN A 11 19.83 118.22 -47.48
CA GLN A 11 19.58 117.72 -46.12
C GLN A 11 18.21 117.02 -46.04
N PHE A 12 17.19 117.54 -46.72
CA PHE A 12 15.87 116.92 -46.85
C PHE A 12 15.96 115.53 -47.50
N THR A 13 16.63 115.42 -48.65
CA THR A 13 16.76 114.16 -49.41
C THR A 13 17.53 113.08 -48.62
N ARG A 14 18.62 113.43 -47.94
CA ARG A 14 19.34 112.50 -47.04
C ARG A 14 18.47 112.00 -45.88
N ARG A 15 17.71 112.89 -45.23
CA ARG A 15 16.77 112.49 -44.15
C ARG A 15 15.62 111.63 -44.68
N LEU A 16 15.13 111.88 -45.89
CA LEU A 16 14.12 111.07 -46.57
C LEU A 16 14.66 109.67 -46.90
N HIS A 17 15.88 109.56 -47.45
CA HIS A 17 16.54 108.28 -47.70
C HIS A 17 16.79 107.50 -46.40
N TYR A 18 17.26 108.17 -45.34
CA TYR A 18 17.44 107.56 -44.02
C TYR A 18 16.13 107.04 -43.45
N LEU A 19 15.03 107.79 -43.51
CA LEU A 19 13.73 107.31 -43.05
C LEU A 19 13.21 106.12 -43.87
N ARG A 20 13.48 106.07 -45.18
CA ARG A 20 13.17 104.89 -46.02
C ARG A 20 13.98 103.67 -45.58
N GLN A 21 15.30 103.80 -45.45
CA GLN A 21 16.17 102.71 -44.98
C GLN A 21 15.80 102.25 -43.56
N TYR A 22 15.49 103.18 -42.66
CA TYR A 22 15.03 102.87 -41.32
C TYR A 22 13.69 102.14 -41.32
N SER A 23 12.74 102.55 -42.18
CA SER A 23 11.46 101.85 -42.36
C SER A 23 11.65 100.43 -42.89
N GLU A 24 12.55 100.22 -43.85
CA GLU A 24 12.87 98.89 -44.39
C GLU A 24 13.58 97.99 -43.35
N ALA A 25 14.60 98.51 -42.66
CA ALA A 25 15.28 97.79 -41.58
C ALA A 25 14.32 97.43 -40.44
N ARG A 26 13.40 98.35 -40.09
CA ARG A 26 12.36 98.09 -39.09
C ARG A 26 11.37 97.02 -39.56
N LYS A 27 11.02 96.99 -40.85
CA LYS A 27 10.17 95.94 -41.44
C LYS A 27 10.85 94.57 -41.36
N GLN A 28 12.14 94.49 -41.70
CA GLN A 28 12.93 93.25 -41.58
C GLN A 28 13.07 92.80 -40.12
N GLN A 29 13.29 93.75 -39.19
CA GLN A 29 13.37 93.46 -37.76
C GLN A 29 12.04 92.89 -37.22
N VAL A 30 10.89 93.43 -37.64
CA VAL A 30 9.57 92.89 -37.27
C VAL A 30 9.38 91.48 -37.82
N GLU A 31 9.79 91.21 -39.06
CA GLU A 31 9.71 89.86 -39.65
C GLU A 31 10.62 88.86 -38.91
N GLN A 32 11.83 89.27 -38.51
CA GLN A 32 12.73 88.45 -37.69
C GLN A 32 12.13 88.19 -36.31
N ILE A 33 11.55 89.20 -35.66
CA ILE A 33 10.87 89.03 -34.37
C ILE A 33 9.69 88.06 -34.52
N GLN A 34 8.91 88.14 -35.60
CA GLN A 34 7.82 87.20 -35.87
C GLN A 34 8.33 85.76 -36.04
N LYS A 35 9.37 85.55 -36.85
CA LYS A 35 9.99 84.22 -37.02
C LYS A 35 10.53 83.64 -35.72
N VAL A 36 11.19 84.48 -34.90
CA VAL A 36 11.68 84.07 -33.58
C VAL A 36 10.52 83.76 -32.65
N GLN A 37 9.46 84.58 -32.65
CA GLN A 37 8.25 84.35 -31.84
C GLN A 37 7.56 83.04 -32.22
N GLU A 38 7.44 82.73 -33.51
CA GLU A 38 6.86 81.48 -34.02
C GLU A 38 7.72 80.27 -33.61
N ALA A 39 9.04 80.35 -33.77
CA ALA A 39 9.97 79.30 -33.35
C ALA A 39 9.91 79.08 -31.82
N LEU A 40 9.87 80.15 -31.03
CA LEU A 40 9.76 80.08 -29.57
C LEU A 40 8.42 79.47 -29.14
N ASN A 41 7.32 79.87 -29.79
CA ASN A 41 5.99 79.32 -29.52
C ASN A 41 5.91 77.82 -29.87
N SER A 42 6.52 77.40 -30.99
CA SER A 42 6.64 75.98 -31.36
C SER A 42 7.45 75.19 -30.34
N GLN A 43 8.60 75.70 -29.90
CA GLN A 43 9.40 75.05 -28.86
C GLN A 43 8.66 74.97 -27.52
N LEU A 44 7.91 76.02 -27.14
CA LEU A 44 7.08 76.00 -25.95
C LEU A 44 5.97 74.94 -26.05
N PHE A 45 5.34 74.79 -27.22
CA PHE A 45 4.35 73.75 -27.46
C PHE A 45 4.96 72.34 -27.31
N ASP A 46 6.08 72.08 -27.97
CA ASP A 46 6.78 70.78 -27.91
C ASP A 46 7.24 70.43 -26.49
N LEU A 47 7.78 71.41 -25.76
CA LEU A 47 8.18 71.23 -24.36
C LEU A 47 6.97 70.95 -23.46
N THR A 48 5.84 71.61 -23.74
CA THR A 48 4.59 71.39 -22.99
C THR A 48 4.03 70.01 -23.27
N ASP A 49 4.04 69.55 -24.52
CA ASP A 49 3.60 68.21 -24.89
C ASP A 49 4.50 67.13 -24.28
N LYS A 50 5.83 67.26 -24.40
CA LYS A 50 6.80 66.36 -23.74
C LYS A 50 6.61 66.31 -22.23
N ARG A 51 6.35 67.46 -21.59
CA ARG A 51 6.05 67.53 -20.16
C ARG A 51 4.76 66.77 -19.83
N ASN A 52 3.72 66.92 -20.64
CA ASN A 52 2.44 66.23 -20.45
C ASN A 52 2.55 64.72 -20.66
N GLN A 53 3.25 64.27 -21.70
CA GLN A 53 3.53 62.85 -21.95
C GLN A 53 4.32 62.23 -20.79
N LYS A 54 5.39 62.90 -20.33
CA LYS A 54 6.20 62.44 -19.19
C LYS A 54 5.38 62.39 -17.89
N LYS A 55 4.48 63.35 -17.67
CA LYS A 55 3.56 63.34 -16.53
C LYS A 55 2.57 62.17 -16.59
N LYS A 56 2.04 61.85 -17.78
CA LYS A 56 1.16 60.67 -17.98
C LYS A 56 1.91 59.37 -17.69
N LEU A 57 3.10 59.19 -18.29
CA LEU A 57 3.94 58.00 -18.08
C LEU A 57 4.36 57.83 -16.61
N LEU A 58 4.69 58.93 -15.93
CA LEU A 58 5.02 58.89 -14.51
C LEU A 58 3.81 58.44 -13.68
N ASN A 59 2.61 58.95 -13.98
CA ASN A 59 1.40 58.55 -13.27
C ASN A 59 1.06 57.07 -13.52
N THR A 60 1.19 56.56 -14.75
CA THR A 60 0.96 55.13 -15.03
C THR A 60 1.95 54.26 -14.28
N GLN A 61 3.23 54.63 -14.28
CA GLN A 61 4.27 53.89 -13.57
C GLN A 61 4.07 53.90 -12.04
N LEU A 62 3.61 55.01 -11.46
CA LEU A 62 3.27 55.08 -10.03
C LEU A 62 2.08 54.18 -9.68
N VAL A 63 1.06 54.11 -10.54
CA VAL A 63 -0.11 53.24 -10.33
C VAL A 63 0.29 51.78 -10.45
N GLU A 64 1.05 51.40 -11.47
CA GLU A 64 1.56 50.04 -11.64
C GLU A 64 2.43 49.61 -10.46
N ASN A 65 3.33 50.49 -9.99
CA ASN A 65 4.17 50.19 -8.84
C ASN A 65 3.35 49.95 -7.57
N ARG A 66 2.32 50.77 -7.31
CA ARG A 66 1.37 50.54 -6.21
C ARG A 66 0.65 49.21 -6.34
N ASN A 67 0.18 48.86 -7.55
CA ASN A 67 -0.51 47.59 -7.79
C ASN A 67 0.43 46.39 -7.56
N LEU A 68 1.69 46.49 -8.02
CA LEU A 68 2.70 45.45 -7.80
C LEU A 68 3.05 45.29 -6.32
N LEU A 69 3.13 46.39 -5.56
CA LEU A 69 3.36 46.34 -4.11
C LEU A 69 2.19 45.68 -3.38
N ASN A 70 0.95 45.99 -3.77
CA ASN A 70 -0.23 45.34 -3.21
C ASN A 70 -0.25 43.84 -3.52
N LEU A 71 -0.01 43.46 -4.78
CA LEU A 71 0.02 42.05 -5.19
C LEU A 71 1.13 41.27 -4.48
N LYS A 72 2.30 41.88 -4.30
CA LYS A 72 3.41 41.30 -3.54
C LYS A 72 3.02 41.09 -2.06
N SER A 73 2.38 42.09 -1.45
CA SER A 73 1.89 41.98 -0.07
C SER A 73 0.84 40.87 0.08
N GLU A 74 -0.07 40.72 -0.89
CA GLU A 74 -1.06 39.63 -0.90
C GLU A 74 -0.38 38.25 -1.04
N GLN A 75 0.60 38.13 -1.94
CA GLN A 75 1.39 36.91 -2.08
C GLN A 75 2.15 36.56 -0.80
N ASP A 76 2.81 37.53 -0.16
CA ASP A 76 3.54 37.33 1.09
C ASP A 76 2.59 36.86 2.22
N GLN A 77 1.36 37.37 2.27
CA GLN A 77 0.33 36.89 3.20
C GLN A 77 -0.12 35.45 2.91
N VAL A 78 -0.22 35.05 1.64
CA VAL A 78 -0.59 33.67 1.29
C VAL A 78 0.55 32.71 1.63
N VAL A 79 1.79 33.07 1.30
CA VAL A 79 2.98 32.26 1.59
C VAL A 79 3.14 32.05 3.10
N THR A 80 2.95 33.09 3.90
CA THR A 80 3.03 32.99 5.36
C THR A 80 1.93 32.08 5.93
N LYS A 81 0.68 32.20 5.45
CA LYS A 81 -0.42 31.29 5.83
C LYS A 81 -0.15 29.84 5.44
N LEU A 82 0.37 29.59 4.24
CA LEU A 82 0.68 28.24 3.77
C LEU A 82 1.83 27.61 4.57
N SER A 83 2.87 28.39 4.87
CA SER A 83 4.00 27.94 5.70
C SER A 83 3.55 27.57 7.12
N GLN A 84 2.68 28.39 7.73
CA GLN A 84 2.07 28.06 9.03
C GLN A 84 1.27 26.76 8.96
N ARG A 85 0.44 26.59 7.92
CA ARG A 85 -0.37 25.38 7.75
C ARG A 85 0.48 24.13 7.51
N GLU A 86 1.58 24.25 6.77
CA GLU A 86 2.52 23.16 6.58
C GLU A 86 3.15 22.73 7.90
N GLN A 87 3.59 23.68 8.73
CA GLN A 87 4.15 23.39 10.05
C GLN A 87 3.14 22.70 10.98
N GLU A 88 1.89 23.16 10.99
CA GLU A 88 0.79 22.50 11.71
C GLU A 88 0.60 21.06 11.24
N LEU A 89 0.48 20.84 9.91
CA LEU A 89 0.29 19.51 9.34
C LEU A 89 1.47 18.58 9.64
N GLN A 90 2.71 19.07 9.59
CA GLN A 90 3.88 18.30 9.98
C GLN A 90 3.86 17.94 11.47
N ARG A 91 3.39 18.84 12.34
CA ARG A 91 3.22 18.56 13.77
C ARG A 91 2.15 17.50 14.00
N ASP A 92 0.99 17.64 13.38
CA ASP A 92 -0.10 16.65 13.47
C ASP A 92 0.36 15.27 12.98
N LEU A 93 1.14 15.23 11.90
CA LEU A 93 1.66 13.99 11.34
C LEU A 93 2.65 13.32 12.30
N ARG A 94 3.55 14.10 12.93
CA ARG A 94 4.46 13.62 13.99
C ARG A 94 3.70 13.12 15.22
N GLU A 95 2.66 13.84 15.65
CA GLU A 95 1.82 13.44 16.78
C GLU A 95 1.07 12.13 16.49
N LYS A 96 0.47 12.01 15.30
CA LYS A 96 -0.18 10.76 14.85
C LYS A 96 0.80 9.60 14.76
N GLN A 97 1.99 9.80 14.19
CA GLN A 97 3.04 8.77 14.13
C GLN A 97 3.48 8.31 15.53
N ASN A 98 3.66 9.26 16.46
CA ASN A 98 4.00 8.94 17.84
C ASN A 98 2.86 8.19 18.55
N ALA A 99 1.60 8.54 18.28
CA ALA A 99 0.44 7.82 18.81
C ALA A 99 0.38 6.37 18.28
N VAL A 100 0.65 6.17 16.98
CA VAL A 100 0.74 4.83 16.37
C VAL A 100 1.86 4.01 17.00
N ARG A 101 3.07 4.58 17.14
CA ARG A 101 4.19 3.89 17.82
C ARG A 101 3.88 3.53 19.27
N LYS A 102 3.19 4.42 20.00
CA LYS A 102 2.73 4.13 21.37
C LYS A 102 1.73 2.97 21.38
N LEU A 103 0.79 2.94 20.44
CA LEU A 103 -0.16 1.83 20.29
C LEU A 103 0.56 0.52 19.94
N GLU A 104 1.52 0.54 19.02
CA GLU A 104 2.33 -0.62 18.65
C GLU A 104 3.12 -1.16 19.85
N ASN A 105 3.76 -0.28 20.63
CA ASN A 105 4.48 -0.67 21.83
C ASN A 105 3.54 -1.24 22.90
N LEU A 106 2.38 -0.61 23.14
CA LEU A 106 1.38 -1.13 24.08
C LEU A 106 0.81 -2.48 23.62
N ILE A 107 0.58 -2.67 22.32
CA ILE A 107 0.16 -3.96 21.76
C ILE A 107 1.28 -4.99 21.96
N SER A 108 2.53 -4.64 21.65
CA SER A 108 3.69 -5.49 21.87
C SER A 108 3.83 -5.87 23.35
N ASP A 109 3.65 -4.92 24.27
CA ASP A 109 3.77 -5.14 25.70
C ASP A 109 2.60 -5.95 26.27
N ILE A 110 1.37 -5.71 25.82
CA ILE A 110 0.19 -6.51 26.18
C ILE A 110 0.33 -7.92 25.62
N VAL A 111 0.74 -8.07 24.36
CA VAL A 111 1.01 -9.39 23.76
C VAL A 111 2.12 -10.08 24.54
N ARG A 112 3.21 -9.39 24.88
CA ARG A 112 4.31 -9.96 25.66
C ARG A 112 3.88 -10.33 27.08
N GLU A 113 3.07 -9.52 27.76
CA GLU A 113 2.54 -9.79 29.10
C GLU A 113 1.50 -10.91 29.09
N GLU A 114 0.59 -10.95 28.12
CA GLU A 114 -0.39 -12.03 27.97
C GLU A 114 0.31 -13.35 27.58
N VAL A 115 1.28 -13.30 26.65
CA VAL A 115 2.12 -14.45 26.32
C VAL A 115 2.93 -14.89 27.54
N ARG A 116 3.46 -13.97 28.36
CA ARG A 116 4.22 -14.30 29.58
C ARG A 116 3.34 -14.88 30.68
N LYS A 117 2.13 -14.35 30.88
CA LYS A 117 1.17 -14.88 31.86
C LYS A 117 0.63 -16.25 31.43
N ALA A 118 0.36 -16.43 30.14
CA ALA A 118 0.00 -17.74 29.57
C ALA A 118 1.16 -18.75 29.68
N ALA A 119 2.39 -18.33 29.38
CA ALA A 119 3.59 -19.17 29.50
C ALA A 119 3.89 -19.58 30.95
N ASN A 120 3.65 -18.70 31.93
CA ASN A 120 3.81 -19.03 33.35
C ASN A 120 2.73 -20.02 33.85
N ALA A 121 1.53 -20.02 33.27
CA ALA A 121 0.50 -21.01 33.58
C ALA A 121 0.79 -22.37 32.91
N ALA A 122 1.30 -22.37 31.67
CA ALA A 122 1.57 -23.57 30.88
C ALA A 122 2.90 -24.27 31.21
N ARG A 123 3.89 -23.56 31.78
CA ARG A 123 5.15 -24.14 32.28
C ARG A 123 4.96 -25.24 33.32
N LYS A 124 3.79 -25.34 33.96
CA LYS A 124 3.46 -26.44 34.89
C LYS A 124 3.05 -27.74 34.20
N GLU A 125 2.72 -27.74 32.91
CA GLU A 125 2.22 -28.95 32.20
C GLU A 125 3.16 -29.50 31.12
N ALA A 126 4.08 -28.70 30.55
CA ALA A 126 4.82 -29.06 29.33
C ALA A 126 6.23 -29.66 29.52
N ALA A 127 6.50 -30.39 30.61
CA ALA A 127 7.85 -30.92 30.91
C ALA A 127 8.19 -32.29 30.27
N LYS A 128 7.70 -32.63 29.06
CA LYS A 128 7.87 -34.00 28.52
C LYS A 128 8.25 -34.22 27.05
N ASN A 129 8.41 -33.22 26.19
CA ASN A 129 8.85 -33.47 24.80
C ASN A 129 9.89 -32.43 24.35
N GLU A 130 11.08 -32.86 23.92
CA GLU A 130 12.17 -31.97 23.49
C GLU A 130 11.91 -31.28 22.13
N ALA A 131 11.02 -31.80 21.29
CA ALA A 131 10.51 -31.08 20.10
C ALA A 131 9.49 -29.97 20.43
N ALA A 132 9.07 -29.89 21.69
CA ALA A 132 8.16 -28.88 22.24
C ALA A 132 8.92 -27.75 22.98
N ALA A 133 10.24 -27.64 22.78
CA ALA A 133 11.07 -26.69 23.53
C ALA A 133 10.76 -25.21 23.21
N ASN A 134 10.29 -24.89 21.99
CA ASN A 134 9.94 -23.52 21.58
C ASN A 134 8.42 -23.37 21.35
N GLN A 135 7.64 -23.59 22.39
CA GLN A 135 6.22 -23.24 22.41
C GLN A 135 5.84 -22.65 23.77
N PHE A 136 4.90 -21.71 23.78
CA PHE A 136 4.32 -21.13 24.98
C PHE A 136 3.13 -21.95 25.52
N GLY A 137 2.50 -22.79 24.68
CA GLY A 137 1.34 -23.60 25.04
C GLY A 137 0.04 -22.80 25.04
N VAL A 138 -0.11 -21.84 24.11
CA VAL A 138 -1.30 -20.98 24.06
C VAL A 138 -2.50 -21.78 23.56
N LYS A 139 -3.67 -21.57 24.17
CA LYS A 139 -4.90 -22.21 23.70
C LYS A 139 -5.21 -21.73 22.28
N LEU A 140 -5.56 -22.66 21.40
CA LEU A 140 -5.91 -22.37 20.00
C LEU A 140 -7.05 -21.35 19.85
N GLY A 141 -7.99 -21.33 20.80
CA GLY A 141 -9.06 -20.34 20.84
C GLY A 141 -8.55 -18.91 21.05
N ASP A 142 -7.56 -18.73 21.93
CA ASP A 142 -6.97 -17.44 22.24
C ASP A 142 -6.15 -16.90 21.05
N LEU A 143 -5.42 -17.79 20.36
CA LEU A 143 -4.73 -17.44 19.11
C LEU A 143 -5.71 -16.92 18.04
N ARG A 144 -6.90 -17.52 17.92
CA ARG A 144 -7.95 -17.04 17.00
C ARG A 144 -8.52 -15.69 17.43
N VAL A 145 -8.68 -15.46 18.74
CA VAL A 145 -9.12 -14.15 19.27
C VAL A 145 -8.08 -13.08 18.98
N LEU A 146 -6.79 -13.37 19.19
CA LEU A 146 -5.69 -12.47 18.85
C LEU A 146 -5.66 -12.18 17.34
N ALA A 147 -5.75 -13.22 16.51
CA ALA A 147 -5.79 -13.05 15.06
C ALA A 147 -6.95 -12.16 14.60
N LYS A 148 -8.13 -12.31 15.21
CA LYS A 148 -9.29 -11.45 14.91
C LYS A 148 -9.05 -9.98 15.26
N LYS A 149 -8.32 -9.69 16.34
CA LYS A 149 -7.96 -8.31 16.75
C LYS A 149 -6.92 -7.71 15.83
N ILE A 150 -5.85 -8.46 15.52
CA ILE A 150 -4.72 -8.01 14.70
C ILE A 150 -5.14 -7.85 13.23
N LYS A 151 -6.02 -8.75 12.73
CA LYS A 151 -6.40 -8.89 11.32
C LYS A 151 -5.21 -9.27 10.42
N LEU A 152 -5.46 -9.41 9.11
CA LEU A 152 -4.42 -9.78 8.15
C LEU A 152 -3.23 -8.80 8.19
N ASN A 153 -2.05 -9.32 8.50
CA ASN A 153 -0.80 -8.57 8.56
C ASN A 153 0.35 -9.47 8.09
N PRO A 154 0.72 -9.44 6.79
CA PRO A 154 1.75 -10.30 6.22
C PRO A 154 3.16 -10.05 6.79
N GLU A 155 3.50 -8.80 7.10
CA GLU A 155 4.82 -8.45 7.68
C GLU A 155 4.98 -9.08 9.06
N LEU A 156 3.97 -8.89 9.93
CA LEU A 156 3.95 -9.52 11.25
C LEU A 156 3.92 -11.05 11.14
N ALA A 157 3.18 -11.60 10.19
CA ALA A 157 3.13 -13.05 10.02
C ALA A 157 4.49 -13.64 9.61
N THR A 158 5.24 -12.95 8.76
CA THR A 158 6.60 -13.36 8.37
C THR A 158 7.53 -13.32 9.58
N ALA A 159 7.52 -12.21 10.33
CA ALA A 159 8.33 -12.08 11.55
C ALA A 159 7.98 -13.14 12.60
N LEU A 160 6.70 -13.46 12.79
CA LEU A 160 6.25 -14.53 13.69
C LEU A 160 6.72 -15.91 13.22
N TRP A 161 6.71 -16.16 11.91
CA TRP A 161 7.17 -17.43 11.34
C TRP A 161 8.67 -17.66 11.56
N GLU A 162 9.48 -16.61 11.43
CA GLU A 162 10.94 -16.65 11.65
C GLU A 162 11.34 -16.93 13.11
N THR A 163 10.43 -16.77 14.07
CA THR A 163 10.71 -17.07 15.48
C THR A 163 10.87 -18.57 15.78
N ASP A 164 10.47 -19.43 14.84
CA ASP A 164 10.43 -20.89 14.99
C ASP A 164 9.67 -21.37 16.25
N ASN A 165 8.81 -20.49 16.79
CA ASN A 165 7.96 -20.80 17.92
C ASN A 165 6.60 -21.29 17.42
N ILE A 166 6.17 -22.45 17.89
CA ILE A 166 4.97 -23.12 17.35
C ILE A 166 3.71 -22.26 17.50
N ASP A 167 3.52 -21.58 18.63
CA ASP A 167 2.35 -20.73 18.84
C ASP A 167 2.39 -19.47 17.97
N ALA A 168 3.60 -18.90 17.77
CA ALA A 168 3.81 -17.77 16.89
C ALA A 168 3.55 -18.15 15.42
N MET A 169 4.05 -19.30 14.98
CA MET A 169 3.80 -19.84 13.64
C MET A 169 2.32 -20.17 13.42
N LEU A 170 1.63 -20.74 14.43
CA LEU A 170 0.18 -20.96 14.39
C LEU A 170 -0.57 -19.64 14.22
N LEU A 171 -0.21 -18.60 14.98
CA LEU A 171 -0.78 -17.25 14.80
C LEU A 171 -0.47 -16.71 13.40
N ALA A 172 0.76 -16.88 12.91
CA ALA A 172 1.18 -16.43 11.58
C ALA A 172 0.28 -17.02 10.47
N THR A 173 -0.09 -18.31 10.54
CA THR A 173 -0.99 -18.93 9.56
C THR A 173 -2.36 -18.23 9.44
N LEU A 174 -2.82 -17.57 10.51
CA LEU A 174 -4.07 -16.82 10.53
C LEU A 174 -3.94 -15.37 10.02
N LEU A 175 -2.72 -14.82 10.02
CA LEU A 175 -2.43 -13.43 9.65
C LEU A 175 -1.91 -13.29 8.21
N MET A 176 -1.46 -14.38 7.59
CA MET A 176 -0.93 -14.42 6.23
C MET A 176 -1.98 -14.17 5.15
N LYS A 177 -1.52 -13.69 3.99
CA LYS A 177 -2.32 -13.57 2.76
C LYS A 177 -1.87 -14.64 1.76
N PRO A 178 -2.61 -15.75 1.59
CA PRO A 178 -2.18 -16.87 0.75
C PRO A 178 -1.91 -16.48 -0.70
N LYS A 179 -2.67 -15.52 -1.26
CA LYS A 179 -2.49 -15.04 -2.64
C LYS A 179 -1.20 -14.25 -2.89
N GLN A 180 -0.51 -13.80 -1.83
CA GLN A 180 0.73 -13.03 -1.92
C GLN A 180 1.98 -13.87 -1.66
N LEU A 181 1.82 -15.13 -1.27
CA LEU A 181 2.94 -16.02 -1.02
C LEU A 181 3.47 -16.58 -2.35
N ALA A 182 4.79 -16.62 -2.49
CA ALA A 182 5.44 -17.34 -3.57
C ALA A 182 5.33 -18.85 -3.35
N THR A 183 5.33 -19.62 -4.44
CA THR A 183 5.23 -21.08 -4.37
C THR A 183 6.40 -21.71 -3.63
N GLU A 184 7.59 -21.14 -3.79
CA GLU A 184 8.84 -21.60 -3.18
C GLU A 184 8.80 -21.37 -1.66
N ASP A 185 8.29 -20.23 -1.22
CA ASP A 185 8.19 -19.91 0.20
C ASP A 185 7.10 -20.72 0.89
N LEU A 186 5.96 -20.96 0.21
CA LEU A 186 4.93 -21.86 0.70
C LEU A 186 5.48 -23.28 0.91
N GLU A 187 6.29 -23.78 -0.03
CA GLU A 187 6.88 -25.11 0.12
C GLU A 187 7.89 -25.18 1.28
N LYS A 188 8.74 -24.15 1.44
CA LYS A 188 9.64 -24.05 2.61
C LYS A 188 8.86 -24.08 3.92
N MET A 189 7.75 -23.35 3.98
CA MET A 189 6.87 -23.33 5.15
C MET A 189 6.25 -24.71 5.44
N VAL A 190 5.80 -25.41 4.40
CA VAL A 190 5.25 -26.77 4.53
C VAL A 190 6.31 -27.73 5.07
N ARG A 191 7.55 -27.66 4.55
CA ARG A 191 8.68 -28.48 5.04
C ARG A 191 9.01 -28.20 6.51
N ALA A 192 8.97 -26.93 6.91
CA ALA A 192 9.25 -26.51 8.29
C ALA A 192 8.13 -26.88 9.29
N ALA A 193 6.89 -27.06 8.82
CA ALA A 193 5.72 -27.27 9.67
C ALA A 193 5.61 -28.71 10.23
N THR A 194 6.66 -29.23 10.88
CA THR A 194 6.73 -30.62 11.35
C THR A 194 5.76 -30.94 12.49
N PHE A 195 5.31 -29.94 13.24
CA PHE A 195 4.32 -30.11 14.30
C PHE A 195 2.91 -30.35 13.72
N PRO A 196 2.21 -31.46 14.09
CA PRO A 196 0.97 -31.85 13.42
C PRO A 196 -0.12 -30.77 13.40
N GLN A 197 -0.32 -30.05 14.51
CA GLN A 197 -1.35 -29.01 14.60
C GLN A 197 -1.03 -27.80 13.71
N LEU A 198 0.26 -27.45 13.60
CA LEU A 198 0.75 -26.39 12.73
C LEU A 198 0.56 -26.78 11.26
N ALA A 199 0.91 -28.02 10.90
CA ALA A 199 0.68 -28.55 9.56
C ALA A 199 -0.80 -28.50 9.18
N ASP A 200 -1.71 -28.87 10.09
CA ASP A 200 -3.15 -28.85 9.81
C ASP A 200 -3.69 -27.43 9.61
N TRP A 201 -3.24 -26.46 10.41
CA TRP A 201 -3.62 -25.05 10.26
C TRP A 201 -3.04 -24.43 9.00
N LEU A 202 -1.76 -24.66 8.73
CA LEU A 202 -1.11 -24.19 7.50
C LEU A 202 -1.85 -24.75 6.28
N ASN A 203 -2.17 -26.04 6.28
CA ASN A 203 -2.93 -26.64 5.19
C ASN A 203 -4.31 -26.01 5.03
N SER A 204 -5.03 -25.82 6.14
CA SER A 204 -6.42 -25.36 6.13
C SER A 204 -6.58 -23.89 5.78
N TYR A 205 -5.73 -23.02 6.32
CA TYR A 205 -5.85 -21.57 6.18
C TYR A 205 -5.00 -20.99 5.05
N VAL A 206 -3.87 -21.62 4.73
CA VAL A 206 -2.92 -21.10 3.75
C VAL A 206 -2.92 -21.92 2.47
N VAL A 207 -2.52 -23.20 2.53
CA VAL A 207 -2.32 -24.05 1.35
C VAL A 207 -3.62 -24.22 0.54
N LYS A 208 -4.73 -24.58 1.18
CA LYS A 208 -6.03 -24.75 0.51
C LYS A 208 -6.59 -23.45 -0.08
N MET A 209 -6.08 -22.29 0.34
CA MET A 209 -6.49 -20.97 -0.14
C MET A 209 -5.54 -20.40 -1.20
N HIS A 210 -4.44 -21.10 -1.50
CA HIS A 210 -3.43 -20.65 -2.45
C HIS A 210 -3.89 -20.84 -3.91
N PRO A 211 -3.65 -19.86 -4.83
CA PRO A 211 -4.14 -19.94 -6.21
C PRO A 211 -3.57 -21.13 -7.00
N GLN A 212 -2.30 -21.46 -6.76
CA GLN A 212 -1.57 -22.50 -7.50
C GLN A 212 -1.74 -23.90 -6.90
N LYS A 213 -2.68 -24.10 -5.95
CA LYS A 213 -2.81 -25.39 -5.24
C LYS A 213 -3.05 -26.60 -6.15
N GLU A 214 -3.81 -26.44 -7.24
CA GLU A 214 -4.06 -27.54 -8.20
C GLU A 214 -2.80 -27.92 -8.99
N GLN A 215 -1.89 -26.97 -9.22
CA GLN A 215 -0.60 -27.22 -9.88
C GLN A 215 0.40 -27.86 -8.92
N LEU A 216 0.37 -27.49 -7.64
CA LEU A 216 1.23 -28.03 -6.59
C LEU A 216 0.84 -29.45 -6.17
N ARG A 217 -0.47 -29.74 -6.11
CA ARG A 217 -1.01 -31.03 -5.66
C ARG A 217 -0.33 -32.26 -6.29
N PRO A 218 -0.28 -32.44 -7.62
CA PRO A 218 0.36 -33.62 -8.20
C PRO A 218 1.87 -33.68 -7.91
N LYS A 219 2.56 -32.52 -7.91
CA LYS A 219 4.00 -32.46 -7.59
C LYS A 219 4.28 -32.87 -6.14
N TRP A 220 3.43 -32.44 -5.21
CA TRP A 220 3.62 -32.67 -3.79
C TRP A 220 3.30 -34.11 -3.38
N ILE A 221 2.33 -34.76 -4.03
CA ILE A 221 2.04 -36.19 -3.79
C ILE A 221 3.25 -37.06 -4.12
N GLU A 222 4.01 -36.72 -5.16
CA GLU A 222 5.24 -37.44 -5.56
C GLU A 222 6.49 -37.03 -4.76
N SER A 223 6.36 -36.12 -3.79
CA SER A 223 7.51 -35.63 -3.03
C SER A 223 8.04 -36.70 -2.09
N THR A 224 9.37 -36.83 -2.01
CA THR A 224 10.04 -37.68 -1.01
C THR A 224 10.01 -37.10 0.40
N ASP A 225 9.68 -35.81 0.54
CA ASP A 225 9.57 -35.13 1.82
C ASP A 225 8.21 -35.42 2.48
N ALA A 226 8.24 -35.95 3.70
CA ALA A 226 7.06 -36.40 4.42
C ALA A 226 6.01 -35.29 4.64
N MET A 227 6.44 -34.06 4.88
CA MET A 227 5.54 -32.94 5.15
C MET A 227 4.94 -32.38 3.86
N VAL A 228 5.74 -32.30 2.80
CA VAL A 228 5.25 -31.93 1.47
C VAL A 228 4.24 -32.96 0.95
N ALA A 229 4.56 -34.25 1.08
CA ALA A 229 3.65 -35.34 0.75
C ALA A 229 2.35 -35.25 1.55
N ARG A 230 2.42 -35.01 2.87
CA ARG A 230 1.24 -34.75 3.72
C ARG A 230 0.36 -33.65 3.15
N SER A 231 0.93 -32.52 2.77
CA SER A 231 0.19 -31.41 2.17
C SER A 231 -0.41 -31.77 0.80
N GLY A 232 0.31 -32.52 -0.04
CA GLY A 232 -0.19 -33.01 -1.33
C GLY A 232 -1.41 -33.94 -1.18
N TRP A 233 -1.36 -34.88 -0.24
CA TRP A 233 -2.48 -35.76 0.09
C TRP A 233 -3.64 -34.97 0.75
N SER A 234 -3.36 -33.97 1.59
CA SER A 234 -4.39 -33.07 2.14
C SER A 234 -5.16 -32.29 1.06
N LEU A 235 -4.46 -31.81 0.02
CA LEU A 235 -5.09 -31.16 -1.13
C LEU A 235 -5.95 -32.15 -1.94
N THR A 236 -5.49 -33.39 -2.07
CA THR A 236 -6.25 -34.45 -2.74
C THR A 236 -7.52 -34.81 -1.97
N ALA A 237 -7.45 -34.91 -0.64
CA ALA A 237 -8.62 -35.09 0.22
C ALA A 237 -9.66 -33.97 0.02
N GLU A 238 -9.23 -32.70 -0.08
CA GLU A 238 -10.14 -31.59 -0.39
C GLU A 238 -10.81 -31.78 -1.76
N LYS A 239 -10.04 -32.16 -2.78
CA LYS A 239 -10.54 -32.34 -4.14
C LYS A 239 -11.53 -33.50 -4.26
N ILE A 240 -11.31 -34.61 -3.56
CA ILE A 240 -12.26 -35.74 -3.50
C ILE A 240 -13.64 -35.29 -3.01
N VAL A 241 -13.69 -34.38 -2.03
CA VAL A 241 -14.95 -33.88 -1.47
C VAL A 241 -15.61 -32.83 -2.38
N LYS A 242 -14.82 -31.93 -2.97
CA LYS A 242 -15.35 -30.79 -3.75
C LYS A 242 -15.67 -31.10 -5.20
N ASP A 243 -14.88 -31.96 -5.83
CA ASP A 243 -14.95 -32.26 -7.25
C ASP A 243 -14.58 -33.74 -7.51
N PRO A 244 -15.44 -34.68 -7.05
CA PRO A 244 -15.17 -36.11 -7.15
C PRO A 244 -15.07 -36.61 -8.59
N ALA A 245 -15.79 -35.97 -9.53
CA ALA A 245 -15.84 -36.40 -10.93
C ALA A 245 -14.52 -36.14 -11.69
N ALA A 246 -13.69 -35.21 -11.20
CA ALA A 246 -12.40 -34.90 -11.82
C ALA A 246 -11.26 -35.84 -11.40
N LEU A 247 -11.54 -36.89 -10.62
CA LEU A 247 -10.54 -37.81 -10.09
C LEU A 247 -10.87 -39.26 -10.46
N ASP A 248 -9.83 -40.01 -10.78
CA ASP A 248 -9.90 -41.47 -10.95
C ASP A 248 -9.78 -42.14 -9.58
N PHE A 249 -10.90 -42.56 -9.02
CA PHE A 249 -10.95 -43.21 -7.71
C PHE A 249 -10.36 -44.61 -7.71
N ASP A 250 -10.45 -45.37 -8.81
CA ASP A 250 -9.84 -46.69 -8.89
C ASP A 250 -8.30 -46.59 -8.88
N ALA A 251 -7.74 -45.66 -9.66
CA ALA A 251 -6.30 -45.40 -9.64
C ALA A 251 -5.83 -44.91 -8.26
N LEU A 252 -6.58 -44.00 -7.62
CA LEU A 252 -6.25 -43.50 -6.28
C LEU A 252 -6.34 -44.59 -5.21
N LEU A 253 -7.35 -45.46 -5.24
CA LEU A 253 -7.49 -46.56 -4.29
C LEU A 253 -6.35 -47.59 -4.45
N ASN A 254 -5.98 -47.93 -5.69
CA ASN A 254 -4.83 -48.79 -5.96
C ASN A 254 -3.53 -48.19 -5.41
N ARG A 255 -3.34 -46.88 -5.60
CA ARG A 255 -2.18 -46.16 -5.07
C ARG A 255 -2.15 -46.17 -3.53
N LEU A 256 -3.29 -45.86 -2.89
CA LEU A 256 -3.41 -45.87 -1.43
C LEU A 256 -3.16 -47.26 -0.85
N GLU A 257 -3.66 -48.32 -1.49
CA GLU A 257 -3.44 -49.70 -1.05
C GLU A 257 -1.94 -50.08 -1.07
N ASN A 258 -1.19 -49.63 -2.08
CA ASN A 258 0.21 -49.99 -2.28
C ASN A 258 1.19 -49.10 -1.50
N GLU A 259 0.93 -47.78 -1.42
CA GLU A 259 1.90 -46.81 -0.89
C GLU A 259 1.68 -46.48 0.60
N MET A 260 0.43 -46.48 1.07
CA MET A 260 0.11 -46.08 2.44
C MET A 260 0.79 -46.93 3.56
N PRO A 261 1.02 -48.25 3.39
CA PRO A 261 1.68 -49.07 4.42
C PRO A 261 3.13 -48.64 4.72
N THR A 262 3.85 -48.17 3.70
CA THR A 262 5.26 -47.78 3.78
C THR A 262 5.46 -46.26 3.82
N ALA A 263 4.37 -45.48 3.75
CA ALA A 263 4.44 -44.03 3.77
C ALA A 263 4.89 -43.49 5.14
N PRO A 264 5.61 -42.36 5.17
CA PRO A 264 5.92 -41.67 6.43
C PRO A 264 4.65 -41.32 7.22
N VAL A 265 4.71 -41.41 8.56
CA VAL A 265 3.56 -41.16 9.46
C VAL A 265 2.80 -39.85 9.14
N PRO A 266 3.46 -38.70 8.89
CA PRO A 266 2.74 -37.47 8.53
C PRO A 266 1.89 -37.60 7.27
N ALA A 267 2.41 -38.27 6.22
CA ALA A 267 1.69 -38.47 4.97
C ALA A 267 0.60 -39.53 5.11
N GLN A 268 0.87 -40.61 5.84
CA GLN A 268 -0.07 -41.70 6.12
C GLN A 268 -1.37 -41.18 6.76
N TRP A 269 -1.29 -40.18 7.64
CA TRP A 269 -2.46 -39.50 8.22
C TRP A 269 -3.41 -38.93 7.16
N THR A 270 -2.86 -38.18 6.19
CA THR A 270 -3.64 -37.56 5.10
C THR A 270 -4.04 -38.54 4.01
N MET A 271 -3.27 -39.61 3.78
CA MET A 271 -3.64 -40.72 2.89
C MET A 271 -4.87 -41.46 3.43
N ASN A 272 -4.93 -41.71 4.74
CA ASN A 272 -6.10 -42.29 5.39
C ASN A 272 -7.36 -41.40 5.23
N PHE A 273 -7.19 -40.08 5.25
CA PHE A 273 -8.30 -39.15 4.97
C PHE A 273 -8.78 -39.25 3.53
N CYS A 274 -7.87 -39.42 2.56
CA CYS A 274 -8.25 -39.67 1.17
C CYS A 274 -9.06 -40.97 1.04
N LEU A 275 -8.58 -42.06 1.65
CA LEU A 275 -9.27 -43.36 1.65
C LEU A 275 -10.70 -43.24 2.23
N ALA A 276 -10.82 -42.58 3.39
CA ALA A 276 -12.11 -42.37 4.03
C ALA A 276 -13.03 -41.49 3.18
N HIS A 277 -12.55 -40.37 2.63
CA HIS A 277 -13.36 -39.48 1.81
C HIS A 277 -13.84 -40.13 0.51
N ILE A 278 -13.04 -40.98 -0.15
CA ILE A 278 -13.50 -41.74 -1.32
C ILE A 278 -14.69 -42.63 -0.93
N GLY A 279 -14.57 -43.37 0.17
CA GLY A 279 -15.65 -44.25 0.64
C GLY A 279 -16.91 -43.52 1.12
N ILE A 280 -16.77 -42.31 1.64
CA ILE A 280 -17.90 -41.46 2.04
C ILE A 280 -18.61 -40.92 0.80
N THR A 281 -17.87 -40.26 -0.09
CA THR A 281 -18.41 -39.53 -1.25
C THR A 281 -18.92 -40.44 -2.36
N SER A 282 -18.30 -41.60 -2.59
CA SER A 282 -18.66 -42.49 -3.69
C SER A 282 -19.29 -43.81 -3.20
N PRO A 283 -20.61 -44.01 -3.38
CA PRO A 283 -21.26 -45.28 -3.07
C PRO A 283 -20.65 -46.48 -3.80
N GLN A 284 -20.27 -46.29 -5.07
CA GLN A 284 -19.69 -47.35 -5.92
C GLN A 284 -18.35 -47.87 -5.37
N HIS A 285 -17.51 -46.98 -4.84
CA HIS A 285 -16.17 -47.33 -4.36
C HIS A 285 -16.11 -47.61 -2.85
N ARG A 286 -17.25 -47.48 -2.15
CA ARG A 286 -17.33 -47.56 -0.68
C ARG A 286 -16.86 -48.89 -0.13
N GLU A 287 -17.35 -49.99 -0.70
CA GLU A 287 -16.98 -51.34 -0.26
C GLU A 287 -15.48 -51.60 -0.46
N ARG A 288 -14.93 -51.14 -1.59
CA ARG A 288 -13.51 -51.23 -1.89
C ARG A 288 -12.68 -50.44 -0.88
N ALA A 289 -13.06 -49.21 -0.57
CA ALA A 289 -12.37 -48.36 0.42
C ALA A 289 -12.40 -48.98 1.84
N ILE A 290 -13.54 -49.53 2.26
CA ILE A 290 -13.66 -50.25 3.53
C ILE A 290 -12.76 -51.48 3.56
N THR A 291 -12.74 -52.27 2.49
CA THR A 291 -11.91 -53.48 2.38
C THR A 291 -10.42 -53.15 2.49
N ILE A 292 -9.96 -52.09 1.80
CA ILE A 292 -8.58 -51.60 1.91
C ILE A 292 -8.30 -51.16 3.36
N GLY A 293 -9.19 -50.39 3.98
CA GLY A 293 -9.04 -49.95 5.36
C GLY A 293 -8.92 -51.11 6.36
N GLU A 294 -9.74 -52.16 6.20
CA GLU A 294 -9.68 -53.37 7.04
C GLU A 294 -8.38 -54.14 6.84
N LYS A 295 -7.96 -54.33 5.58
CA LYS A 295 -6.72 -55.02 5.22
C LYS A 295 -5.49 -54.31 5.79
N LEU A 296 -5.45 -52.98 5.72
CA LEU A 296 -4.31 -52.18 6.17
C LEU A 296 -4.28 -52.00 7.69
N GLY A 297 -5.44 -51.91 8.35
CA GLY A 297 -5.52 -51.80 9.82
C GLY A 297 -4.93 -50.51 10.41
N ILE A 298 -4.57 -49.53 9.57
CA ILE A 298 -3.95 -48.28 10.00
C ILE A 298 -4.94 -47.47 10.85
N TYR A 299 -4.51 -47.08 12.05
CA TYR A 299 -5.33 -46.39 13.08
C TYR A 299 -6.47 -47.20 13.70
N ARG A 300 -6.50 -48.53 13.54
CA ARG A 300 -7.54 -49.40 14.15
C ARG A 300 -7.70 -49.17 15.66
N ASP A 301 -6.58 -49.07 16.36
CA ASP A 301 -6.53 -48.90 17.83
C ASP A 301 -6.24 -47.44 18.26
N TYR A 302 -6.50 -46.46 17.39
CA TYR A 302 -6.23 -45.07 17.69
C TYR A 302 -7.09 -44.58 18.86
N PRO A 303 -6.50 -43.98 19.92
CA PRO A 303 -7.25 -43.57 21.10
C PRO A 303 -8.19 -42.43 20.75
N VAL A 304 -9.48 -42.61 21.04
CA VAL A 304 -10.50 -41.58 20.88
C VAL A 304 -11.21 -41.27 22.19
N HIS A 305 -11.42 -39.98 22.44
CA HIS A 305 -12.25 -39.54 23.56
C HIS A 305 -13.73 -39.85 23.30
N LYS A 306 -14.52 -39.95 24.38
CA LYS A 306 -15.97 -40.19 24.30
C LYS A 306 -16.64 -39.14 23.41
N GLY A 307 -17.39 -39.59 22.41
CA GLY A 307 -18.11 -38.73 21.45
C GLY A 307 -17.35 -38.39 20.17
N CYS A 308 -16.06 -38.71 20.06
CA CYS A 308 -15.29 -38.56 18.83
C CYS A 308 -15.38 -39.81 17.95
N THR A 309 -15.42 -39.63 16.63
CA THR A 309 -15.35 -40.73 15.66
C THR A 309 -13.90 -41.17 15.48
N SER A 310 -13.64 -42.48 15.49
CA SER A 310 -12.30 -43.05 15.22
C SER A 310 -11.80 -42.64 13.83
N PRO A 311 -10.50 -42.30 13.68
CA PRO A 311 -9.90 -42.05 12.37
C PRO A 311 -9.71 -43.34 11.55
N PHE A 312 -9.96 -44.53 12.12
CA PHE A 312 -9.92 -45.79 11.37
C PHE A 312 -10.92 -45.75 10.20
N ALA A 313 -10.43 -45.81 8.96
CA ALA A 313 -11.24 -45.53 7.77
C ALA A 313 -12.57 -46.31 7.70
N PRO A 314 -12.64 -47.63 7.99
CA PRO A 314 -13.91 -48.36 7.98
C PRO A 314 -14.95 -47.84 8.98
N ILE A 315 -14.54 -47.50 10.21
CA ILE A 315 -15.44 -46.93 11.23
C ILE A 315 -15.86 -45.53 10.80
N TRP A 316 -14.91 -44.72 10.34
CA TRP A 316 -15.17 -43.35 9.95
C TRP A 316 -16.13 -43.25 8.76
N ILE A 317 -15.91 -44.06 7.71
CA ILE A 317 -16.80 -44.12 6.54
C ILE A 317 -18.23 -44.46 6.95
N LYS A 318 -18.42 -45.54 7.74
CA LYS A 318 -19.75 -45.98 8.19
C LYS A 318 -20.46 -44.90 8.99
N GLU A 319 -19.76 -44.27 9.93
CA GLU A 319 -20.33 -43.23 10.78
C GLU A 319 -20.69 -41.96 9.99
N MET A 320 -19.86 -41.52 9.04
CA MET A 320 -20.16 -40.33 8.22
C MET A 320 -21.32 -40.58 7.25
N VAL A 321 -21.38 -41.76 6.63
CA VAL A 321 -22.50 -42.13 5.75
C VAL A 321 -23.81 -42.15 6.53
N LYS A 322 -23.81 -42.70 7.76
CA LYS A 322 -24.98 -42.70 8.66
C LYS A 322 -25.45 -41.28 9.04
N ARG A 323 -24.54 -40.31 9.13
CA ARG A 323 -24.90 -38.91 9.42
C ARG A 323 -25.47 -38.16 8.21
N GLN A 324 -25.23 -38.67 7.00
CA GLN A 324 -25.72 -38.08 5.74
C GLN A 324 -27.08 -38.64 5.29
N SER A 325 -27.46 -39.82 5.82
CA SER A 325 -28.77 -40.46 5.61
C SER A 325 -29.82 -39.97 6.60
#